data_AF-A0A7D4KCG0-F1
#
_entry.id   AF-A0A7D4KCG0-F1
#
_cell.length_a   1.000
_cell.length_b   1.000
_cell.length_c   1.000
_cell.angle_alpha   90.00
_cell.angle_beta   90.00
_cell.angle_gamma   90.00
#
_symmetry.space_group_name_H-M   'P 1'
#
loop_
_entity.id
_entity.type
_entity.pdbx_description
1 polymer ?
#
loop_
_entity_poly.entity_id
_entity_poly.type
_entity_poly.pdbx_seq_one_letter_code
_entity_poly.pdbx_strand_id
1 'polypeptide(L)' 'MLQENEDESEWQEYPKSVFVGSAITTEQVAKRVAAESTVSPADVRAALTALGGVMGDYMAQGRSVKSV' A
#
# COMPACT_ATOMS: atom_id res chain seq x y z
N MET A 1 27.91 -33.04 -1.31
CA MET A 1 27.74 -31.67 -1.84
C MET A 1 27.18 -31.81 -3.23
N LEU A 2 25.88 -31.63 -3.38
CA LEU A 2 25.25 -31.43 -4.68
C LEU A 2 25.07 -29.92 -4.79
N GLN A 3 25.73 -29.29 -5.77
CA GLN A 3 25.38 -27.94 -6.16
C GLN A 3 24.08 -28.05 -6.96
N GLU A 4 22.96 -27.72 -6.32
CA GLU A 4 21.72 -27.37 -7.02
C GLU A 4 22.03 -26.13 -7.86
N ASN A 5 22.25 -26.37 -9.15
CA ASN A 5 22.15 -25.31 -10.15
C ASN A 5 20.64 -25.21 -10.44
N GLU A 6 19.93 -24.46 -9.60
CA GLU A 6 18.56 -24.07 -9.88
C GLU A 6 18.56 -23.21 -11.15
N ASP A 7 17.85 -23.70 -12.14
CA ASP A 7 17.58 -23.09 -13.42
C ASP A 7 16.96 -21.69 -13.20
N GLU A 8 17.78 -20.63 -13.23
CA GLU A 8 17.31 -19.23 -13.22
C GLU A 8 16.32 -18.92 -14.38
N SER A 9 16.19 -19.85 -15.33
CA SER A 9 15.19 -19.92 -16.41
C SER A 9 13.74 -19.84 -15.92
N GLU A 10 13.43 -20.37 -14.72
CA GLU A 10 12.04 -20.41 -14.21
C GLU A 10 11.49 -19.02 -13.86
N TRP A 11 12.35 -18.03 -13.58
CA TRP A 11 11.93 -16.68 -13.21
C TRP A 11 11.82 -15.70 -14.39
N GLN A 12 12.03 -16.17 -15.63
CA GLN A 12 12.09 -15.32 -16.81
C GLN A 12 10.72 -14.72 -17.21
N GLU A 13 9.62 -15.35 -16.80
CA GLU A 13 8.25 -14.99 -17.22
C GLU A 13 7.44 -14.20 -16.18
N TYR A 14 8.03 -13.83 -15.04
CA TYR A 14 7.29 -13.04 -14.05
C TYR A 14 7.24 -11.56 -14.46
N PRO A 15 6.03 -10.95 -14.51
CA PRO A 15 5.91 -9.55 -14.84
C PRO A 15 6.65 -8.70 -13.80
N LYS A 16 7.70 -8.01 -14.24
CA LYS A 16 8.43 -7.05 -13.41
C LYS A 16 7.64 -5.75 -13.36
N SER A 17 7.23 -5.33 -12.16
CA SER A 17 6.59 -4.02 -11.98
C SER A 17 7.63 -2.92 -12.23
N VAL A 18 7.34 -2.05 -13.21
CA VAL A 18 8.12 -0.83 -13.43
C VAL A 18 7.36 0.36 -12.86
N PHE A 19 7.99 1.08 -11.94
CA PHE A 19 7.45 2.34 -11.43
C PHE A 19 7.94 3.48 -12.32
N VAL A 20 7.04 4.38 -12.69
CA VAL A 20 7.36 5.56 -13.50
C VAL A 20 7.29 6.80 -12.61
N GLY A 21 8.36 7.60 -12.62
CA GLY A 21 8.44 8.85 -11.87
C GLY A 21 8.88 8.70 -10.42
N SER A 22 8.76 9.78 -9.65
CA SER A 22 9.10 9.82 -8.23
C SER A 22 7.98 9.24 -7.37
N ALA A 23 8.34 8.66 -6.22
CA ALA A 23 7.38 8.16 -5.25
C ALA A 23 6.41 9.27 -4.81
N ILE A 24 5.12 8.94 -4.79
CA ILE A 24 4.08 9.83 -4.27
C ILE A 24 4.06 9.73 -2.74
N THR A 25 4.11 10.88 -2.07
CA THR A 25 4.08 10.96 -0.61
C THR A 25 2.65 10.91 -0.07
N THR A 26 2.49 10.48 1.18
CA THR A 26 1.20 10.53 1.90
C THR A 26 0.60 11.94 1.91
N GLU A 27 1.44 12.98 1.97
CA GLU A 27 1.01 14.38 1.92
C GLU A 27 0.36 14.73 0.58
N GLN A 28 0.96 14.28 -0.53
CA GLN A 28 0.40 14.50 -1.87
C GLN A 28 -0.93 13.77 -2.05
N VAL A 29 -1.04 12.54 -1.54
CA VAL A 29 -2.31 11.79 -1.53
C VAL A 29 -3.35 12.53 -0.68
N ALA A 30 -3.00 12.95 0.54
CA ALA A 30 -3.89 13.64 1.45
C ALA A 30 -4.44 14.93 0.83
N LYS A 31 -3.58 15.73 0.18
CA LYS A 31 -3.99 16.95 -0.53
C LYS A 31 -4.97 16.67 -1.67
N ARG A 32 -4.78 15.59 -2.43
CA ARG A 32 -5.68 15.22 -3.52
C ARG A 32 -7.05 14.78 -3.02
N VAL A 33 -7.08 13.90 -2.01
CA VAL A 33 -8.31 13.41 -1.40
C VAL A 33 -9.07 14.54 -0.70
N ALA A 34 -8.36 15.47 -0.04
CA ALA A 34 -8.96 16.67 0.56
C ALA A 34 -9.67 17.54 -0.49
N ALA A 35 -9.06 17.72 -1.67
CA ALA A 35 -9.67 18.46 -2.77
C ALA A 35 -10.97 17.80 -3.30
N GLU A 36 -11.05 16.47 -3.26
CA GLU A 36 -12.24 15.72 -3.73
C GLU A 36 -13.37 15.66 -2.68
N SER A 37 -13.02 15.74 -1.40
CA SER A 37 -13.96 15.53 -0.28
C SER A 37 -14.37 16.81 0.47
N THR A 38 -13.78 17.96 0.14
CA THR A 38 -13.94 19.25 0.86
C THR A 38 -13.47 19.25 2.32
N VAL A 39 -12.85 18.16 2.77
CA VAL A 39 -12.22 18.01 4.08
C VAL A 39 -10.83 18.67 4.06
N SER A 40 -10.32 19.12 5.22
CA SER A 40 -8.99 19.72 5.27
C SER A 40 -7.89 18.68 4.97
N PRO A 41 -6.78 19.06 4.32
CA PRO A 41 -5.64 18.16 4.11
C PRO A 41 -5.07 17.57 5.40
N ALA A 42 -5.11 18.34 6.49
CA ALA A 42 -4.62 17.90 7.80
C ALA A 42 -5.47 16.75 8.36
N ASP A 43 -6.80 16.86 8.27
CA ASP A 43 -7.72 15.82 8.75
C ASP A 43 -7.59 14.55 7.91
N VAL A 44 -7.44 14.68 6.59
CA VAL A 44 -7.22 13.53 5.70
C VAL A 44 -5.90 12.84 6.04
N ARG A 45 -4.81 13.59 6.24
CA ARG A 45 -3.52 13.01 6.64
C ARG A 45 -3.62 12.27 7.98
N ALA A 46 -4.34 12.84 8.94
CA ALA A 46 -4.58 12.20 10.24
C ALA A 46 -5.35 10.89 10.07
N ALA A 47 -6.42 10.89 9.27
CA ALA A 47 -7.20 9.70 8.97
C ALA A 47 -6.36 8.60 8.30
N LEU A 48 -5.57 8.94 7.28
CA LEU A 48 -4.68 7.99 6.58
C LEU A 48 -3.62 7.39 7.52
N THR A 49 -3.12 8.18 8.48
CA THR A 49 -2.16 7.72 9.49
C THR A 49 -2.82 6.77 10.49
N ALA A 50 -4.04 7.07 10.93
CA ALA A 50 -4.79 6.27 11.88
C ALA A 50 -5.34 4.97 11.28
N LEU A 51 -5.56 4.93 9.96
CA LEU A 51 -6.25 3.84 9.26
C LEU A 51 -5.61 2.48 9.52
N GLY A 52 -4.28 2.38 9.49
CA GLY A 52 -3.57 1.12 9.73
C GLY A 52 -3.84 0.54 11.12
N GLY A 53 -3.88 1.39 12.15
CA GLY A 53 -4.21 0.98 13.52
C GLY A 53 -5.65 0.48 13.64
N VAL A 54 -6.60 1.23 13.09
CA VAL A 54 -8.03 0.85 13.07
C VAL A 54 -8.25 -0.49 12.37
N MET A 55 -7.59 -0.70 11.22
CA MET A 55 -7.64 -1.98 10.52
C MET A 55 -7.03 -3.11 11.35
N GLY A 56 -5.89 -2.85 12.00
CA GLY A 56 -5.24 -3.80 12.90
C GLY A 56 -6.14 -4.24 14.06
N ASP A 57 -6.85 -3.30 14.68
CA ASP A 57 -7.78 -3.57 15.78
C ASP A 57 -8.94 -4.47 15.35
N TYR A 58 -9.48 -4.27 14.14
CA TYR A 58 -10.51 -5.16 13.59
C TYR A 58 -9.98 -6.54 13.23
N MET A 59 -8.78 -6.61 12.66
CA MET A 59 -8.14 -7.88 12.33
C MET A 59 -7.77 -8.69 13.57
N ALA A 60 -7.35 -8.03 14.66
CA ALA A 60 -7.09 -8.67 15.96
C ALA A 60 -8.34 -9.33 16.57
N GLN A 61 -9.54 -8.89 16.19
CA GLN A 61 -10.81 -9.51 16.58
C GLN A 61 -11.17 -10.73 15.71
N GLY A 62 -10.29 -11.16 14.81
CA GLY A 62 -10.55 -12.26 13.87
C GLY A 62 -11.45 -11.88 12.69
N ARG A 63 -11.61 -10.58 12.41
CA ARG A 63 -12.45 -10.09 11.30
C ARG A 63 -11.59 -9.73 10.10
N SER A 64 -12.05 -10.06 8.89
CA SER A 64 -11.45 -9.52 7.67
C SER A 64 -11.99 -8.12 7.39
N VAL A 65 -11.09 -7.19 7.07
CA VAL A 65 -11.44 -5.84 6.61
C VAL A 65 -11.50 -5.87 5.09
N LYS A 66 -12.60 -5.39 4.51
CA LYS A 66 -12.79 -5.29 3.06
C LYS A 66 -12.66 -3.84 2.63
N SER A 67 -12.09 -3.60 1.46
CA SER A 67 -12.24 -2.31 0.77
C SER A 67 -13.70 -2.15 0.33
N VAL A 68 -14.22 -0.93 0.46
CA VAL A 68 -15.57 -0.58 -0.01
C VAL A 68 -15.60 -0.45 -1.53
#